data_AF-A0A832ET51-F1
#
_entry.id   AF-A0A832ET51-F1
#
_cell.length_a   1.000
_cell.length_b   1.000
_cell.length_c   1.000
_cell.angle_alpha   90.00
_cell.angle_beta   90.00
_cell.angle_gamma   90.00
#
_symmetry.space_group_name_H-M   'P 1'
#
loop_
_entity.id
_entity.type
_entity.pdbx_description
1 polymer ?
#
loop_
_entity_poly.entity_id
_entity_poly.type
_entity_poly.pdbx_seq_one_letter_code
_entity_poly.pdbx_strand_id
1 'polypeptide(L)'
;RLLRERRGLSLEAIGRVLPELLPDLVGRPAGGLFRADVWREVLEAGKDDSLATRGRLVEVGTTLFSRGGYADVTVDDVCKATDIAKGSFYRYFASKEELFLAVAAAVARQVAKSFSGDAAPGIGPEEAVGVLAAAMSLHLAVVLDLTSLAAQRRPGYATALRSLTSTVGDAVRSTLDSRVVDHEPGTPDEVVARAVFEAVRRVVIADHSAPTGLLDDAARLA
;
A
#
# COMPACT_ATOMS: atom_id res chain seq x y z
N ARG A 1 -11.45 -20.65 -21.39
CA ARG A 1 -10.13 -20.45 -22.05
C ARG A 1 -10.27 -20.07 -23.52
N LEU A 2 -10.90 -20.91 -24.34
CA LEU A 2 -11.12 -20.68 -25.78
C LEU A 2 -11.81 -19.33 -26.11
N LEU A 3 -12.90 -18.99 -25.41
CA LEU A 3 -13.60 -17.69 -25.59
C LEU A 3 -12.77 -16.48 -25.13
N ARG A 4 -11.90 -16.65 -24.15
CA ARG A 4 -11.08 -15.56 -23.61
C ARG A 4 -9.87 -15.29 -24.50
N GLU A 5 -9.20 -16.36 -24.95
CA GLU A 5 -7.95 -16.28 -25.71
C GLU A 5 -8.18 -16.11 -27.23
N ARG A 6 -9.20 -16.75 -27.83
CA ARG A 6 -9.46 -16.64 -29.29
C ARG A 6 -10.47 -15.56 -29.67
N ARG A 7 -11.37 -15.17 -28.76
CA ARG A 7 -12.45 -14.19 -29.05
C ARG A 7 -12.31 -12.89 -28.26
N GLY A 8 -11.31 -12.77 -27.38
CA GLY A 8 -11.07 -11.56 -26.59
C GLY A 8 -12.21 -11.19 -25.62
N LEU A 9 -13.12 -12.11 -25.32
CA LEU A 9 -14.27 -11.82 -24.47
C LEU A 9 -13.84 -11.73 -23.00
N SER A 10 -14.34 -10.69 -22.30
CA SER A 10 -14.15 -10.57 -20.85
C SER A 10 -14.87 -11.68 -20.10
N LEU A 11 -14.43 -12.02 -18.88
CA LEU A 11 -15.09 -13.03 -18.05
C LEU A 11 -16.57 -12.71 -17.81
N GLU A 12 -16.91 -11.42 -17.69
CA GLU A 12 -18.29 -10.96 -17.52
C GLU A 12 -19.13 -11.17 -18.79
N ALA A 13 -18.58 -10.84 -19.97
CA ALA A 13 -19.24 -11.10 -21.25
C ALA A 13 -19.40 -12.62 -21.48
N ILE A 14 -18.40 -13.41 -21.10
CA ILE A 14 -18.47 -14.86 -21.15
C ILE A 14 -19.59 -15.35 -20.22
N GLY A 15 -19.65 -14.94 -18.96
CA GLY A 15 -20.71 -15.40 -18.06
C GLY A 15 -22.12 -14.93 -18.43
N ARG A 16 -22.26 -13.84 -19.21
CA ARG A 16 -23.54 -13.43 -19.79
C ARG A 16 -23.98 -14.32 -20.96
N VAL A 17 -23.03 -14.67 -21.83
CA VAL A 17 -23.32 -15.36 -23.11
C VAL A 17 -23.28 -16.89 -22.97
N LEU A 18 -22.46 -17.43 -22.06
CA LEU A 18 -22.30 -18.87 -21.89
C LEU A 18 -23.61 -19.60 -21.53
N PRO A 19 -24.45 -19.10 -20.60
CA PRO A 19 -25.71 -19.74 -20.24
C PRO A 19 -26.69 -19.87 -21.42
N GLU A 20 -26.64 -18.93 -22.37
CA GLU A 20 -27.48 -18.95 -23.59
C GLU A 20 -26.92 -19.90 -24.66
N LEU A 21 -25.58 -20.03 -24.76
CA LEU A 21 -24.92 -20.91 -25.73
C LEU A 21 -24.83 -22.38 -25.26
N LEU A 22 -24.85 -22.63 -23.95
CA LEU A 22 -24.69 -23.95 -23.36
C LEU A 22 -25.77 -24.98 -23.78
N PRO A 23 -27.06 -24.63 -23.88
CA PRO A 23 -28.10 -25.54 -24.36
C PRO A 23 -27.83 -26.08 -25.76
N ASP A 24 -27.29 -25.24 -26.65
CA ASP A 24 -27.00 -25.61 -28.05
C ASP A 24 -25.69 -26.41 -28.19
N LEU A 25 -24.75 -26.24 -27.25
CA LEU A 25 -23.43 -26.89 -27.27
C LEU A 25 -23.40 -28.25 -26.56
N VAL A 26 -24.16 -28.41 -25.49
CA VAL A 26 -24.06 -29.58 -24.57
C VAL A 26 -25.41 -30.26 -24.33
N GLY A 27 -26.48 -29.75 -24.96
CA GLY A 27 -27.87 -30.13 -24.66
C GLY A 27 -28.37 -29.46 -23.37
N ARG A 28 -29.69 -29.52 -23.11
CA ARG A 28 -30.25 -29.10 -21.81
C ARG A 28 -29.96 -30.20 -20.78
N PRO A 29 -29.06 -30.02 -19.80
CA PRO A 29 -28.88 -31.04 -18.78
C PRO A 29 -30.14 -31.11 -17.91
N ALA A 30 -30.56 -32.33 -17.57
CA ALA A 30 -31.54 -32.52 -16.52
C ALA A 30 -30.94 -32.03 -15.18
N GLY A 31 -31.60 -31.06 -14.53
CA GLY A 31 -31.23 -30.62 -13.17
C GLY A 31 -30.69 -29.19 -13.01
N GLY A 32 -30.66 -28.35 -14.05
CA GLY A 32 -30.38 -26.91 -13.85
C GLY A 32 -28.92 -26.54 -13.55
N LEU A 33 -27.96 -27.41 -13.89
CA LEU A 33 -26.51 -27.21 -13.72
C LEU A 33 -25.91 -25.98 -14.45
N PHE A 34 -26.67 -25.31 -15.31
CA PHE A 34 -26.25 -24.11 -16.06
C PHE A 34 -27.21 -22.93 -15.89
N ARG A 35 -27.74 -22.72 -14.69
CA ARG A 35 -28.53 -21.52 -14.41
C ARG A 35 -27.64 -20.28 -14.30
N ALA A 36 -28.18 -19.12 -14.71
CA ALA A 36 -27.45 -17.85 -14.74
C ALA A 36 -27.01 -17.33 -13.36
N ASP A 37 -27.67 -17.76 -12.29
CA ASP A 37 -27.30 -17.44 -10.90
C ASP A 37 -26.01 -18.17 -10.47
N VAL A 38 -25.86 -19.45 -10.77
CA VAL A 38 -24.64 -20.22 -10.50
C VAL A 38 -23.43 -19.61 -11.21
N TRP A 39 -23.59 -19.18 -12.46
CA TRP A 39 -22.53 -18.49 -13.20
C TRP A 39 -22.17 -17.13 -12.62
N ARG A 40 -23.15 -16.41 -12.04
CA ARG A 40 -22.92 -15.16 -11.33
C ARG A 40 -22.10 -15.41 -10.06
N GLU A 41 -22.45 -16.43 -9.27
CA GLU A 41 -21.69 -16.82 -8.07
C GLU A 41 -20.25 -17.22 -8.41
N VAL A 42 -20.02 -18.00 -9.47
CA VAL A 42 -18.68 -18.37 -9.93
C VAL A 42 -17.87 -17.16 -10.39
N LEU A 43 -18.49 -16.19 -11.07
CA LEU A 43 -17.83 -14.97 -11.49
C LEU A 43 -17.49 -14.05 -10.31
N GLU A 44 -18.39 -13.89 -9.35
CA GLU A 44 -18.14 -13.11 -8.14
C GLU A 44 -17.04 -13.76 -7.28
N ALA A 45 -17.10 -15.08 -7.05
CA ALA A 45 -16.04 -15.80 -6.34
C ALA A 45 -14.66 -15.64 -7.01
N GLY A 46 -14.61 -15.63 -8.35
CA GLY A 46 -13.38 -15.36 -9.09
C GLY A 46 -12.88 -13.92 -9.00
N LYS A 47 -13.77 -12.93 -8.82
CA LYS A 47 -13.39 -11.54 -8.55
C LYS A 47 -12.84 -11.40 -7.13
N ASP A 48 -13.47 -12.03 -6.14
CA ASP A 48 -13.03 -12.01 -4.75
C ASP A 48 -11.63 -12.60 -4.60
N ASP A 49 -11.36 -13.75 -5.24
CA ASP A 49 -10.02 -14.36 -5.27
C ASP A 49 -8.99 -13.46 -5.99
N SER A 50 -9.41 -12.79 -7.06
CA SER A 50 -8.57 -11.82 -7.78
C SER A 50 -8.25 -10.58 -6.93
N LEU A 51 -9.22 -10.05 -6.20
CA LEU A 51 -9.04 -8.91 -5.28
C LEU A 51 -8.18 -9.30 -4.08
N ALA A 52 -8.39 -10.49 -3.52
CA ALA A 52 -7.59 -11.04 -2.43
C ALA A 52 -6.13 -11.23 -2.85
N THR A 53 -5.88 -11.78 -4.05
CA THR A 53 -4.52 -11.96 -4.58
C THR A 53 -3.84 -10.62 -4.84
N ARG A 54 -4.56 -9.66 -5.43
CA ARG A 54 -4.03 -8.30 -5.63
C ARG A 54 -3.69 -7.63 -4.29
N GLY A 55 -4.54 -7.80 -3.27
CA GLY A 55 -4.29 -7.32 -1.91
C GLY A 55 -3.03 -7.92 -1.30
N ARG A 56 -2.88 -9.25 -1.40
CA ARG A 56 -1.69 -9.98 -0.90
C ARG A 56 -0.40 -9.50 -1.56
N LEU A 57 -0.43 -9.23 -2.88
CA LEU A 57 0.70 -8.66 -3.59
C LEU A 57 1.10 -7.28 -3.06
N VAL A 58 0.13 -6.42 -2.75
CA VAL A 58 0.39 -5.10 -2.16
C VAL A 58 0.92 -5.23 -0.74
N GLU A 59 0.39 -6.14 0.07
CA GLU A 59 0.86 -6.37 1.45
C GLU A 59 2.31 -6.85 1.49
N VAL A 60 2.64 -7.88 0.69
CA VAL A 60 4.00 -8.40 0.57
C VAL A 60 4.93 -7.38 -0.06
N GLY A 61 4.48 -6.68 -1.11
CA GLY A 61 5.21 -5.56 -1.69
C GLY A 61 5.52 -4.47 -0.66
N THR A 62 4.55 -4.12 0.19
CA THR A 62 4.74 -3.13 1.27
C THR A 62 5.86 -3.58 2.21
N THR A 63 5.85 -4.84 2.61
CA THR A 63 6.90 -5.39 3.49
C THR A 63 8.27 -5.36 2.82
N LEU A 64 8.37 -5.81 1.57
CA LEU A 64 9.64 -5.88 0.84
C LEU A 64 10.19 -4.48 0.54
N PHE A 65 9.39 -3.57 0.00
CA PHE A 65 9.85 -2.21 -0.32
C PHE A 65 10.16 -1.39 0.93
N SER A 66 9.46 -1.62 2.04
CA SER A 66 9.79 -0.94 3.31
C SER A 66 11.12 -1.37 3.88
N ARG A 67 11.56 -2.61 3.61
CA ARG A 67 12.83 -3.17 4.09
C ARG A 67 14.01 -2.93 3.14
N GLY A 68 13.80 -3.13 1.83
CA GLY A 68 14.86 -3.09 0.82
C GLY A 68 14.80 -1.88 -0.11
N GLY A 69 13.79 -1.02 0.00
CA GLY A 69 13.60 0.08 -0.94
C GLY A 69 13.20 -0.39 -2.36
N TYR A 70 12.94 0.58 -3.22
CA TYR A 70 12.46 0.39 -4.58
C TYR A 70 13.47 -0.30 -5.48
N ALA A 71 14.76 0.05 -5.35
CA ALA A 71 15.81 -0.44 -6.23
C ALA A 71 16.05 -1.94 -6.06
N ASP A 72 16.14 -2.42 -4.83
CA ASP A 72 16.61 -3.79 -4.52
C ASP A 72 15.51 -4.84 -4.63
N VAL A 73 14.23 -4.44 -4.53
CA VAL A 73 13.11 -5.37 -4.66
C VAL A 73 12.82 -5.67 -6.12
N THR A 74 12.74 -6.95 -6.48
CA THR A 74 12.37 -7.41 -7.82
C THR A 74 10.96 -8.01 -7.89
N VAL A 75 10.39 -8.11 -9.09
CA VAL A 75 9.12 -8.83 -9.32
C VAL A 75 9.24 -10.30 -8.88
N ASP A 76 10.42 -10.91 -9.07
CA ASP A 76 10.64 -12.30 -8.70
C ASP A 76 10.64 -12.49 -7.18
N ASP A 77 11.16 -11.52 -6.41
CA ASP A 77 11.11 -11.57 -4.95
C ASP A 77 9.68 -11.50 -4.43
N VAL A 78 8.87 -10.60 -5.01
CA VAL A 78 7.44 -10.48 -4.68
C VAL A 78 6.70 -11.77 -5.05
N CYS A 79 6.95 -12.34 -6.23
CA CYS A 79 6.32 -13.59 -6.67
C CYS A 79 6.67 -14.77 -5.76
N LYS A 80 7.95 -14.91 -5.39
CA LYS A 80 8.41 -15.94 -4.44
C LYS A 80 7.76 -15.78 -3.07
N ALA A 81 7.69 -14.54 -2.57
CA ALA A 81 7.11 -14.26 -1.25
C ALA A 81 5.57 -14.38 -1.21
N THR A 82 4.90 -14.37 -2.36
CA THR A 82 3.43 -14.53 -2.48
C THR A 82 3.00 -15.90 -2.98
N ASP A 83 3.95 -16.79 -3.28
CA ASP A 83 3.74 -18.11 -3.90
C ASP A 83 2.87 -18.04 -5.18
N ILE A 84 3.17 -17.06 -6.04
CA ILE A 84 2.52 -16.96 -7.36
C ILE A 84 3.54 -17.07 -8.49
N ALA A 85 3.10 -17.61 -9.62
CA ALA A 85 3.91 -17.60 -10.83
C ALA A 85 4.11 -16.16 -11.36
N LYS A 86 5.29 -15.87 -11.90
CA LYS A 86 5.63 -14.56 -12.52
C LYS A 86 4.61 -14.13 -13.58
N GLY A 87 4.11 -15.07 -14.39
CA GLY A 87 3.05 -14.77 -15.37
C GLY A 87 1.72 -14.34 -14.75
N SER A 88 1.42 -14.84 -13.54
CA SER A 88 0.23 -14.43 -12.78
C SER A 88 0.36 -13.02 -12.22
N PHE A 89 1.56 -12.60 -11.80
CA PHE A 89 1.82 -11.22 -11.36
C PHE A 89 1.34 -10.18 -12.39
N TYR A 90 1.70 -10.39 -13.65
CA TYR A 90 1.35 -9.48 -14.75
C TYR A 90 -0.15 -9.44 -15.09
N ARG A 91 -0.97 -10.28 -14.45
CA ARG A 91 -2.44 -10.13 -14.49
C ARG A 91 -2.96 -9.06 -13.54
N TYR A 92 -2.21 -8.74 -12.48
CA TYR A 92 -2.61 -7.83 -11.42
C TYR A 92 -1.89 -6.48 -11.48
N PHE A 93 -0.63 -6.49 -11.92
CA PHE A 93 0.21 -5.30 -12.09
C PHE A 93 1.01 -5.43 -13.38
N ALA A 94 0.91 -4.45 -14.26
CA ALA A 94 1.66 -4.38 -15.51
C ALA A 94 3.17 -4.24 -15.28
N SER A 95 3.60 -3.70 -14.13
CA SER A 95 5.01 -3.53 -13.81
C SER A 95 5.30 -3.41 -12.31
N LYS A 96 6.59 -3.39 -11.95
CA LYS A 96 7.06 -3.12 -10.58
C LYS A 96 6.63 -1.71 -10.12
N GLU A 97 6.71 -0.74 -11.03
CA GLU A 97 6.28 0.65 -10.79
C GLU A 97 4.81 0.69 -10.38
N GLU A 98 3.93 -0.04 -11.08
CA GLU A 98 2.50 -0.04 -10.76
C GLU A 98 2.24 -0.64 -9.36
N LEU A 99 2.93 -1.75 -9.03
CA LEU A 99 2.88 -2.30 -7.68
C LEU A 99 3.37 -1.28 -6.64
N PHE A 100 4.50 -0.61 -6.90
CA PHE A 100 5.08 0.35 -5.98
C PHE A 100 4.15 1.54 -5.72
N LEU A 101 3.46 2.05 -6.75
CA LEU A 101 2.44 3.10 -6.57
C LEU A 101 1.25 2.62 -5.73
N ALA A 102 0.83 1.36 -5.90
CA ALA A 102 -0.21 0.77 -5.05
C ALA A 102 0.26 0.59 -3.59
N VAL A 103 1.54 0.26 -3.39
CA VAL A 103 2.20 0.18 -2.09
C VAL A 103 2.27 1.56 -1.43
N ALA A 104 2.68 2.61 -2.16
CA ALA A 104 2.70 3.98 -1.63
C ALA A 104 1.32 4.41 -1.10
N ALA A 105 0.25 4.06 -1.84
CA ALA A 105 -1.12 4.31 -1.39
C ALA A 105 -1.51 3.46 -0.15
N ALA A 106 -1.01 2.22 -0.05
CA ALA A 106 -1.23 1.37 1.12
C ALA A 106 -0.50 1.90 2.37
N VAL A 107 0.75 2.32 2.22
CA VAL A 107 1.55 2.97 3.27
C VAL A 107 0.84 4.23 3.78
N ALA A 108 0.35 5.10 2.89
CA ALA A 108 -0.40 6.28 3.28
C ALA A 108 -1.60 5.94 4.18
N ARG A 109 -2.36 4.89 3.82
CA ARG A 109 -3.49 4.41 4.63
C ARG A 109 -3.06 3.79 5.95
N GLN A 110 -1.96 3.04 5.98
CA GLN A 110 -1.43 2.43 7.21
C GLN A 110 -0.98 3.50 8.20
N VAL A 111 -0.25 4.52 7.72
CA VAL A 111 0.15 5.67 8.52
C VAL A 111 -1.07 6.47 8.98
N ALA A 112 -2.04 6.75 8.11
CA ALA A 112 -3.28 7.41 8.54
C ALA A 112 -4.06 6.60 9.60
N LYS A 113 -4.07 5.27 9.48
CA LYS A 113 -4.77 4.38 10.43
C LYS A 113 -4.14 4.40 11.83
N SER A 114 -2.87 4.78 11.99
CA SER A 114 -2.28 4.95 13.32
C SER A 114 -2.95 6.07 14.14
N PHE A 115 -3.73 6.93 13.48
CA PHE A 115 -4.50 8.01 14.09
C PHE A 115 -5.98 7.69 14.31
N SER A 116 -6.48 6.55 13.79
CA SER A 116 -7.91 6.22 13.80
C SER A 116 -8.28 5.03 14.72
N GLY A 117 -7.40 4.62 15.63
CA GLY A 117 -7.68 3.56 16.60
C GLY A 117 -8.34 4.07 17.88
N ASP A 118 -8.79 3.16 18.76
CA ASP A 118 -9.45 3.43 20.06
C ASP A 118 -8.66 4.35 21.03
N ALA A 119 -7.44 4.73 20.68
CA ALA A 119 -6.53 5.50 21.51
C ALA A 119 -6.51 7.02 21.29
N ALA A 120 -7.25 7.60 20.31
CA ALA A 120 -6.90 8.97 19.89
C ALA A 120 -8.00 9.92 19.38
N PRO A 121 -9.19 10.08 20.00
CA PRO A 121 -9.79 11.41 20.02
C PRO A 121 -8.94 12.29 20.94
N GLY A 122 -8.20 13.25 20.38
CA GLY A 122 -7.59 14.32 21.16
C GLY A 122 -6.16 14.09 21.70
N ILE A 123 -5.26 13.41 20.98
CA ILE A 123 -3.82 13.43 21.30
C ILE A 123 -3.15 14.76 20.89
N GLY A 124 -2.07 15.14 21.57
CA GLY A 124 -1.46 16.47 21.41
C GLY A 124 -0.43 16.53 20.30
N PRO A 125 0.02 17.72 19.88
CA PRO A 125 1.02 17.84 18.83
C PRO A 125 2.28 16.99 19.07
N GLU A 126 2.80 16.97 20.30
CA GLU A 126 3.96 16.14 20.67
C GLU A 126 3.69 14.64 20.55
N GLU A 127 2.53 14.19 21.02
CA GLU A 127 2.14 12.79 20.94
C GLU A 127 1.87 12.37 19.50
N ALA A 128 1.23 13.25 18.71
CA ALA A 128 1.01 13.07 17.29
C ALA A 128 2.34 12.96 16.51
N VAL A 129 3.35 13.77 16.87
CA VAL A 129 4.72 13.63 16.33
C VAL A 129 5.27 12.25 16.64
N GLY A 130 5.15 11.77 17.89
CA GLY A 130 5.62 10.45 18.29
C GLY A 130 4.94 9.30 17.55
N VAL A 131 3.61 9.34 17.45
CA VAL A 131 2.79 8.35 16.73
C VAL A 131 3.15 8.34 15.24
N LEU A 132 3.17 9.52 14.60
CA LEU A 132 3.49 9.65 13.18
C LEU A 132 4.93 9.19 12.90
N ALA A 133 5.90 9.60 13.72
CA ALA A 133 7.29 9.22 13.53
C ALA A 133 7.50 7.71 13.66
N ALA A 134 6.82 7.07 14.62
CA ALA A 134 6.84 5.61 14.77
C ALA A 134 6.26 4.93 13.52
N ALA A 135 5.09 5.36 13.05
CA ALA A 135 4.46 4.80 11.86
C ALA A 135 5.29 5.03 10.58
N MET A 136 5.86 6.22 10.40
CA MET A 136 6.70 6.57 9.25
C MET A 136 8.03 5.83 9.24
N SER A 137 8.63 5.58 10.42
CA SER A 137 9.91 4.87 10.51
C SER A 137 9.86 3.46 9.90
N LEU A 138 8.72 2.79 9.98
CA LEU A 138 8.50 1.49 9.36
C LEU A 138 8.51 1.52 7.83
N HIS A 139 8.27 2.68 7.22
CA HIS A 139 8.08 2.85 5.79
C HIS A 139 9.03 3.88 5.17
N LEU A 140 10.10 4.25 5.88
CA LEU A 140 10.99 5.35 5.49
C LEU A 140 11.58 5.15 4.09
N ALA A 141 11.99 3.92 3.75
CA ALA A 141 12.51 3.59 2.42
C ALA A 141 11.50 3.92 1.31
N VAL A 142 10.23 3.52 1.48
CA VAL A 142 9.17 3.80 0.50
C VAL A 142 8.95 5.30 0.33
N VAL A 143 8.94 6.05 1.42
CA VAL A 143 8.73 7.51 1.40
C VAL A 143 9.89 8.23 0.71
N LEU A 144 11.13 7.85 1.01
CA LEU A 144 12.32 8.42 0.40
C LEU A 144 12.40 8.10 -1.10
N ASP A 145 12.13 6.85 -1.49
CA ASP A 145 12.13 6.44 -2.89
C ASP A 145 11.01 7.13 -3.68
N LEU A 146 9.80 7.21 -3.12
CA LEU A 146 8.70 7.94 -3.75
C LEU A 146 9.06 9.41 -3.97
N THR A 147 9.71 10.04 -2.99
CA THR A 147 10.16 11.43 -3.07
C THR A 147 11.23 11.61 -4.14
N SER A 148 12.24 10.73 -4.16
CA SER A 148 13.31 10.71 -5.16
C SER A 148 12.76 10.52 -6.58
N LEU A 149 11.87 9.55 -6.78
CA LEU A 149 11.27 9.24 -8.08
C LEU A 149 10.34 10.37 -8.56
N ALA A 150 9.64 11.05 -7.64
CA ALA A 150 8.86 12.24 -7.95
C ALA A 150 9.75 13.42 -8.37
N ALA A 151 10.88 13.64 -7.69
CA ALA A 151 11.86 14.69 -8.03
C ALA A 151 12.48 14.47 -9.42
N GLN A 152 12.66 13.20 -9.82
CA GLN A 152 13.12 12.82 -11.17
C GLN A 152 12.06 13.05 -12.27
N ARG A 153 10.89 13.61 -11.94
CA ARG A 153 9.77 13.88 -12.87
C ARG A 153 9.26 12.62 -13.60
N ARG A 154 9.37 11.44 -12.98
CA ARG A 154 8.77 10.23 -13.54
C ARG A 154 7.23 10.33 -13.48
N PRO A 155 6.50 9.93 -14.54
CA PRO A 155 5.04 9.99 -14.56
C PRO A 155 4.40 9.25 -13.37
N GLY A 156 3.33 9.80 -12.80
CA GLY A 156 2.56 9.17 -11.71
C GLY A 156 3.12 9.41 -10.30
N TYR A 157 4.44 9.46 -10.11
CA TYR A 157 5.06 9.57 -8.78
C TYR A 157 4.73 10.88 -8.06
N ALA A 158 4.73 12.01 -8.75
CA ALA A 158 4.35 13.29 -8.15
C ALA A 158 2.88 13.29 -7.67
N THR A 159 1.98 12.62 -8.39
CA THR A 159 0.58 12.46 -7.98
C THR A 159 0.46 11.55 -6.77
N ALA A 160 1.19 10.43 -6.76
CA ALA A 160 1.21 9.52 -5.61
C ALA A 160 1.79 10.19 -4.36
N LEU A 161 2.87 10.98 -4.50
CA LEU A 161 3.44 11.75 -3.38
C LEU A 161 2.43 12.74 -2.81
N ARG A 162 1.75 13.53 -3.66
CA ARG A 162 0.69 14.45 -3.20
C ARG A 162 -0.46 13.72 -2.51
N SER A 163 -0.85 12.56 -3.04
CA SER A 163 -1.91 11.74 -2.42
C SER A 163 -1.48 11.24 -1.04
N LEU A 164 -0.24 10.78 -0.90
CA LEU A 164 0.31 10.32 0.37
C LEU A 164 0.34 11.45 1.39
N THR A 165 0.88 12.62 1.02
CA THR A 165 0.97 13.77 1.93
C THR A 165 -0.40 14.30 2.32
N SER A 166 -1.38 14.33 1.39
CA SER A 166 -2.76 14.71 1.70
C SER A 166 -3.39 13.73 2.68
N THR A 167 -3.32 12.42 2.40
CA THR A 167 -3.94 11.39 3.26
C THR A 167 -3.39 11.42 4.69
N VAL A 168 -2.07 11.58 4.84
CA VAL A 168 -1.43 11.69 6.16
C VAL A 168 -1.78 13.02 6.83
N GLY A 169 -1.73 14.13 6.10
CA GLY A 169 -2.07 15.45 6.63
C GLY A 169 -3.53 15.57 7.08
N ASP A 170 -4.46 14.97 6.34
CA ASP A 170 -5.88 14.93 6.69
C ASP A 170 -6.13 14.11 7.97
N ALA A 171 -5.41 12.99 8.15
CA ALA A 171 -5.49 12.19 9.37
C ALA A 171 -4.94 12.93 10.60
N VAL A 172 -3.80 13.61 10.45
CA VAL A 172 -3.22 14.44 11.51
C VAL A 172 -4.17 15.60 11.85
N ARG A 173 -4.68 16.31 10.85
CA ARG A 173 -5.65 17.41 11.03
C ARG A 173 -6.89 16.94 11.78
N SER A 174 -7.50 15.84 11.33
CA SER A 174 -8.68 15.27 11.99
C SER A 174 -8.43 14.92 13.45
N THR A 175 -7.20 14.52 13.80
CA THR A 175 -6.82 14.19 15.18
C THR A 175 -6.67 15.47 16.02
N LEU A 176 -5.99 16.49 15.49
CA LEU A 176 -5.78 17.76 16.18
C LEU A 176 -7.11 18.52 16.39
N ASP A 177 -7.97 18.54 15.37
CA ASP A 177 -9.27 19.25 15.41
C ASP A 177 -10.26 18.60 16.39
N SER A 178 -10.05 17.34 16.75
CA SER A 178 -10.87 16.65 17.76
C SER A 178 -10.59 17.09 19.20
N ARG A 179 -9.59 17.97 19.43
CA ARG A 179 -9.26 18.51 20.75
C ARG A 179 -10.15 19.69 21.14
N VAL A 180 -10.78 19.57 22.30
CA VAL A 180 -11.42 20.69 23.02
C VAL A 180 -10.35 21.35 23.90
N VAL A 181 -9.78 22.45 23.41
CA VAL A 181 -9.17 23.58 24.16
C VAL A 181 -8.20 23.21 25.30
N ASP A 182 -6.87 23.44 25.15
CA ASP A 182 -6.02 24.00 26.24
C ASP A 182 -4.49 24.11 25.99
N HIS A 183 -3.89 23.75 24.83
CA HIS A 183 -2.43 23.90 24.61
C HIS A 183 -2.10 24.61 23.29
N GLU A 184 -0.87 25.13 23.15
CA GLU A 184 -0.37 25.81 21.95
C GLU A 184 -0.79 25.06 20.66
N PRO A 185 -1.42 25.76 19.70
CA PRO A 185 -1.85 25.12 18.46
C PRO A 185 -0.62 24.75 17.62
N GLY A 186 -0.28 23.47 17.59
CA GLY A 186 0.62 22.92 16.57
C GLY A 186 -0.15 22.74 15.27
N THR A 187 0.39 23.24 14.16
CA THR A 187 -0.24 23.03 12.85
C THR A 187 0.01 21.61 12.34
N PRO A 188 -0.87 21.02 11.51
CA PRO A 188 -0.63 19.71 10.90
C PRO A 188 0.71 19.63 10.15
N ASP A 189 1.11 20.72 9.48
CA ASP A 189 2.36 20.80 8.72
C ASP A 189 3.58 20.72 9.64
N GLU A 190 3.56 21.39 10.79
CA GLU A 190 4.63 21.31 11.80
C GLU A 190 4.75 19.91 12.41
N VAL A 191 3.61 19.27 12.71
CA VAL A 191 3.59 17.89 13.21
C VAL A 191 4.21 16.94 12.20
N VAL A 192 3.81 17.05 10.93
CA VAL A 192 4.35 16.21 9.84
C VAL A 192 5.86 16.45 9.66
N ALA A 193 6.30 17.71 9.61
CA ALA A 193 7.71 18.04 9.44
C ALA A 193 8.58 17.49 10.57
N ARG A 194 8.13 17.65 11.83
CA ARG A 194 8.85 17.13 13.00
C ARG A 194 8.84 15.60 13.04
N ALA A 195 7.74 14.97 12.65
CA ALA A 195 7.64 13.52 12.61
C ALA A 195 8.55 12.89 11.54
N VAL A 196 8.70 13.54 10.37
CA VAL A 196 9.66 13.12 9.35
C VAL A 196 11.08 13.14 9.92
N PHE A 197 11.47 14.23 10.58
CA PHE A 197 12.80 14.35 11.19
C PHE A 197 13.03 13.28 12.26
N GLU A 198 12.06 13.07 13.14
CA GLU A 198 12.13 12.05 14.19
C GLU A 198 12.15 10.62 13.62
N ALA A 199 11.42 10.34 12.54
CA ALA A 199 11.45 9.04 11.86
C ALA A 199 12.83 8.75 11.26
N VAL A 200 13.44 9.74 10.59
CA VAL A 200 14.82 9.64 10.08
C VAL A 200 15.79 9.40 11.22
N ARG A 201 15.69 10.20 12.30
CA ARG A 201 16.55 10.06 13.49
C ARG A 201 16.45 8.66 14.09
N ARG A 202 15.24 8.10 14.22
CA ARG A 202 15.01 6.74 14.74
C ARG A 202 15.69 5.68 13.90
N VAL A 203 15.58 5.74 12.58
CA VAL A 203 16.20 4.75 11.69
C VAL A 203 17.72 4.88 11.73
N VAL A 204 18.26 6.09 11.64
CA VAL A 204 19.71 6.32 11.67
C VAL A 204 20.30 5.89 13.03
N ILE A 205 19.71 6.28 14.15
CA ILE A 205 20.22 5.92 15.49
C ILE A 205 20.03 4.43 15.80
N ALA A 206 18.93 3.80 15.36
CA ALA A 206 18.75 2.36 15.50
C ALA A 206 19.87 1.57 14.79
N ASP A 207 20.34 2.06 13.64
CA ASP A 207 21.47 1.49 12.90
C ASP A 207 22.82 1.70 13.62
N HIS A 208 22.93 2.73 14.47
CA HIS A 208 24.10 3.05 15.29
C HIS A 208 24.04 2.46 16.71
N SER A 209 23.10 1.53 16.97
CA SER A 209 23.04 0.78 18.23
C SER A 209 24.03 -0.40 18.28
N ALA A 210 24.89 -0.54 17.25
CA ALA A 210 26.19 -1.20 17.42
C ALA A 210 27.11 -0.26 18.22
N PRO A 211 27.75 -0.72 19.31
CA PRO A 211 28.40 0.17 20.26
C PRO A 211 29.62 0.80 19.59
N THR A 212 29.52 2.08 19.25
CA THR A 212 30.67 2.83 18.75
C THR A 212 30.84 4.07 19.60
N GLY A 213 31.75 3.98 20.57
CA GLY A 213 32.22 5.08 21.42
C GLY A 213 33.01 6.12 20.61
N LEU A 214 32.38 6.70 19.59
CA LEU A 214 32.98 7.68 18.67
C LEU A 214 32.35 9.08 18.80
N LEU A 215 31.33 9.24 19.66
CA LEU A 215 30.74 10.54 20.00
C LEU A 215 31.38 11.20 21.23
N ASP A 216 32.14 10.44 22.05
CA ASP A 216 32.82 10.99 23.23
C ASP A 216 34.06 11.85 22.88
N ASP A 217 34.64 11.69 21.69
CA ASP A 217 35.83 12.45 21.27
C ASP A 217 35.49 13.85 20.71
N ALA A 218 34.26 14.08 20.24
CA ALA A 218 33.84 15.39 19.73
C ALA A 218 33.54 16.40 20.86
N ALA A 219 33.26 15.94 22.07
CA ALA A 219 33.00 16.80 23.24
C ALA A 219 34.27 17.22 23.98
N ARG A 220 35.46 16.71 23.61
CA ARG A 220 36.74 17.03 24.26
C ARG A 220 37.57 18.09 23.52
N LEU A 221 37.06 18.64 22.42
CA LEU A 221 37.75 19.66 21.60
C LEU A 221 36.95 20.95 21.39
N ALA A 222 36.00 21.25 22.28
CA ALA A 222 35.35 22.57 22.40
C ALA A 222 35.49 23.06 23.84
#